data_AF-A0A506TVF1-F1
#
_entry.id   AF-A0A506TVF1-F1
#
_cell.length_a   1.000
_cell.length_b   1.000
_cell.length_c   1.000
_cell.angle_alpha   90.00
_cell.angle_beta   90.00
_cell.angle_gamma   90.00
#
_symmetry.space_group_name_H-M   'P 1'
#
loop_
_entity.id
_entity.type
_entity.pdbx_description
1 polymer ?
#
loop_
_entity_poly.entity_id
_entity_poly.type
_entity_poly.pdbx_seq_one_letter_code
_entity_poly.pdbx_strand_id
1 'polypeptide(L)'
;MGNSKTIDNLTFIGNRDQGDRAKGRRHFWRVKPTGNYNIDCRMGRKLALEYLAWSEIGDAPPLLAQIVSDMPGCRTGMEVGFLELVGLAASAGASRARRIAAYWDDSETEAA
;
A
#
# COMPACT_ATOMS: atom_id res chain seq x y z
N MET A 1 3.86 25.05 3.51
CA MET A 1 4.62 24.19 4.43
C MET A 1 4.43 22.76 3.98
N GLY A 2 5.44 22.18 3.33
CA GLY A 2 5.35 20.84 2.75
C GLY A 2 5.34 19.79 3.85
N ASN A 3 4.28 18.98 3.90
CA ASN A 3 4.21 17.82 4.78
C ASN A 3 5.34 16.85 4.40
N SER A 4 6.27 16.63 5.33
CA SER A 4 7.34 15.66 5.17
C SER A 4 6.77 14.24 5.10
N LYS A 5 7.21 13.47 4.09
CA LYS A 5 6.79 12.10 3.78
C LYS A 5 7.46 11.11 4.71
N THR A 6 6.97 10.95 5.93
CA THR A 6 7.41 9.86 6.79
C THR A 6 6.46 8.67 6.63
N ILE A 7 7.03 7.46 6.53
CA ILE A 7 6.29 6.20 6.62
C ILE A 7 5.43 6.14 7.91
N ASP A 8 5.79 6.93 8.91
CA ASP A 8 5.07 7.10 10.17
C ASP A 8 3.69 7.78 10.00
N ASN A 9 3.38 8.31 8.81
CA ASN A 9 2.05 8.81 8.45
C ASN A 9 1.04 7.69 8.16
N LEU A 10 1.49 6.44 7.99
CA LEU A 10 0.63 5.27 7.83
C LEU A 10 0.26 4.73 9.20
N THR A 11 -1.02 4.83 9.58
CA THR A 11 -1.48 4.53 10.96
C THR A 11 -1.28 3.07 11.38
N PHE A 12 -1.14 2.18 10.39
CA PHE A 12 -0.95 0.75 10.56
C PHE A 12 0.51 0.31 10.50
N ILE A 13 1.46 1.25 10.39
CA ILE A 13 2.90 0.98 10.46
C ILE A 13 3.47 1.46 11.80
N GLY A 14 4.39 0.69 12.38
CA GLY A 14 5.04 1.06 13.64
C GLY A 14 6.38 0.36 13.85
N ASN A 15 7.05 0.67 14.97
CA ASN A 15 8.29 0.00 15.34
C ASN A 15 8.01 -1.38 15.98
N ARG A 16 8.96 -2.32 15.87
CA ARG A 16 8.99 -3.55 16.69
C ARG A 16 9.55 -3.24 18.07
N ASP A 17 9.08 -3.96 19.09
CA ASP A 17 9.55 -3.81 20.47
C ASP A 17 11.03 -4.20 20.63
N GLN A 18 11.72 -3.55 21.58
CA GLN A 18 13.14 -3.79 21.88
C GLN A 18 13.35 -5.19 22.46
N GLY A 19 13.90 -6.09 21.64
CA GLY A 19 14.29 -7.46 22.04
C GLY A 19 14.84 -8.27 20.87
N ASP A 20 14.43 -7.92 19.66
CA ASP A 20 14.82 -8.58 18.42
C ASP A 20 16.11 -7.95 17.84
N ARG A 21 17.23 -8.11 18.57
CA ARG A 21 18.55 -7.48 18.29
C ARG A 21 19.15 -7.77 16.91
N ALA A 22 18.52 -8.60 16.08
CA ALA A 22 19.11 -9.07 14.84
C ALA A 22 18.83 -8.20 13.59
N LYS A 23 17.70 -7.47 13.47
CA LYS A 23 17.45 -6.63 12.28
C LYS A 23 16.48 -5.50 12.64
N GLY A 24 16.85 -4.25 12.36
CA GLY A 24 15.93 -3.11 12.45
C GLY A 24 14.68 -3.41 11.63
N ARG A 25 13.53 -3.53 12.28
CA ARG A 25 12.34 -4.11 11.64
C ARG A 25 11.12 -3.37 12.12
N ARG A 26 10.49 -2.61 11.24
CA ARG A 26 9.15 -2.05 11.45
C ARG A 26 8.12 -3.19 11.35
N HIS A 27 6.95 -2.99 11.96
CA HIS A 27 5.72 -3.69 11.60
C HIS A 27 5.04 -2.89 10.50
N PHE A 28 4.84 -3.50 9.34
CA PHE A 28 4.14 -2.91 8.21
C PHE A 28 2.63 -3.22 8.24
N TRP A 29 2.19 -4.03 9.22
CA TRP A 29 0.78 -4.34 9.49
C TRP A 29 0.53 -4.49 11.00
N ARG A 30 0.20 -3.41 11.68
CA ARG A 30 -0.05 -3.35 13.14
C ARG A 30 -1.53 -3.08 13.45
N VAL A 31 -2.41 -3.87 12.85
CA VAL A 31 -3.86 -3.75 13.06
C VAL A 31 -4.45 -5.06 13.58
N LYS A 32 -5.50 -4.96 14.39
CA LYS A 32 -6.18 -6.12 14.99
C LYS A 32 -7.65 -6.15 14.55
N PRO A 33 -8.12 -7.27 13.96
CA PRO A 33 -9.51 -7.42 13.54
C PRO A 33 -10.46 -7.29 14.73
N THR A 34 -11.63 -6.70 14.48
CA THR A 34 -12.72 -6.64 15.45
C THR A 34 -13.46 -7.98 15.55
N GLY A 35 -13.29 -8.85 14.54
CA GLY A 35 -14.03 -10.10 14.40
C GLY A 35 -15.34 -9.92 13.63
N ASN A 36 -15.74 -8.69 13.32
CA ASN A 36 -16.87 -8.42 12.44
C ASN A 36 -16.37 -8.16 11.02
N TYR A 37 -16.59 -9.14 10.14
CA TYR A 37 -16.10 -9.12 8.76
C TYR A 37 -16.42 -7.82 8.01
N ASN A 38 -17.65 -7.31 8.09
CA ASN A 38 -18.06 -6.10 7.36
C ASN A 38 -17.40 -4.83 7.91
N ILE A 39 -17.22 -4.76 9.23
CA ILE A 39 -16.49 -3.64 9.86
C ILE A 39 -15.02 -3.72 9.48
N ASP A 40 -14.42 -4.91 9.56
CA ASP A 40 -13.03 -5.17 9.22
C ASP A 40 -12.76 -4.85 7.74
N CYS A 41 -13.61 -5.25 6.79
CA CYS A 41 -13.50 -4.85 5.38
C CYS A 41 -13.51 -3.34 5.18
N ARG A 42 -14.40 -2.63 5.88
CA ARG A 42 -14.44 -1.16 5.82
C ARG A 42 -13.18 -0.52 6.39
N MET A 43 -12.62 -1.07 7.47
CA MET A 43 -11.35 -0.59 8.03
C MET A 43 -10.20 -0.87 7.07
N GLY A 44 -10.11 -2.07 6.50
CA GLY A 44 -9.09 -2.43 5.50
C GLY A 44 -9.07 -1.46 4.33
N ARG A 45 -10.25 -1.10 3.79
CA ARG A 45 -10.36 -0.08 2.73
C ARG A 45 -9.84 1.29 3.14
N LYS A 46 -10.07 1.73 4.38
CA LYS A 46 -9.52 3.01 4.88
C LYS A 46 -7.99 2.99 4.91
N LEU A 47 -7.40 1.89 5.40
CA LEU A 47 -5.94 1.71 5.44
C LEU A 47 -5.35 1.67 4.02
N ALA A 48 -6.06 1.08 3.05
CA ALA A 48 -5.65 1.10 1.65
C ALA A 48 -5.66 2.52 1.06
N LEU A 49 -6.62 3.38 1.43
CA LEU A 49 -6.61 4.78 1.02
C LEU A 49 -5.42 5.55 1.61
N GLU A 50 -5.09 5.31 2.89
CA GLU A 50 -3.89 5.88 3.51
C GLU A 50 -2.62 5.44 2.76
N TYR A 51 -2.51 4.16 2.44
CA TYR A 51 -1.42 3.61 1.64
C TYR A 51 -1.33 4.24 0.25
N LEU A 52 -2.45 4.31 -0.47
CA LEU A 52 -2.49 4.85 -1.84
C LEU A 52 -2.12 6.34 -1.85
N ALA A 53 -2.66 7.13 -0.92
CA ALA A 53 -2.32 8.54 -0.76
C ALA A 53 -0.84 8.73 -0.42
N TRP A 54 -0.27 7.89 0.46
CA TRP A 54 1.16 7.89 0.73
C TRP A 54 1.98 7.52 -0.52
N SER A 55 1.53 6.53 -1.29
CA SER A 55 2.23 6.03 -2.48
C SER A 55 2.21 7.01 -3.65
N GLU A 56 1.14 7.80 -3.79
CA GLU A 56 0.99 8.79 -4.85
C GLU A 56 1.96 9.96 -4.69
N ILE A 57 2.27 10.32 -3.44
CA ILE A 57 3.10 11.50 -3.16
C ILE A 57 4.60 11.15 -3.26
N GLY A 58 5.04 9.89 -3.09
CA GLY A 58 6.44 9.52 -2.91
C GLY A 58 7.19 8.95 -4.13
N ASP A 59 8.49 9.21 -4.22
CA ASP A 59 9.43 8.48 -5.11
C ASP A 59 9.97 7.20 -4.46
N ALA A 60 9.46 6.85 -3.28
CA ALA A 60 9.89 5.67 -2.54
C ALA A 60 9.32 4.41 -3.19
N PRO A 61 10.06 3.29 -3.20
CA PRO A 61 9.53 2.01 -3.66
C PRO A 61 8.22 1.64 -2.92
N PRO A 62 7.24 1.05 -3.61
CA PRO A 62 6.00 0.61 -2.99
C PRO A 62 6.26 -0.36 -1.82
N LEU A 63 5.62 -0.11 -0.68
CA LEU A 63 5.73 -0.95 0.53
C LEU A 63 4.76 -2.14 0.55
N LEU A 64 4.05 -2.39 -0.56
CA LEU A 64 2.98 -3.40 -0.60
C LEU A 64 3.50 -4.79 -0.23
N ALA A 65 4.69 -5.16 -0.70
CA ALA A 65 5.28 -6.47 -0.39
C ALA A 65 5.56 -6.65 1.12
N GLN A 66 6.09 -5.61 1.77
CA GLN A 66 6.35 -5.62 3.20
C GLN A 66 5.04 -5.65 4.01
N ILE A 67 4.04 -4.88 3.58
CA ILE A 67 2.69 -4.88 4.18
C ILE A 67 2.08 -6.28 4.12
N VAL A 68 2.05 -6.89 2.93
CA VAL A 68 1.47 -8.23 2.71
C VAL A 68 2.24 -9.30 3.48
N SER A 69 3.56 -9.18 3.59
CA SER A 69 4.37 -10.12 4.36
C SER A 69 4.09 -10.08 5.87
N ASP A 70 3.62 -8.96 6.40
CA ASP A 70 3.28 -8.80 7.82
C ASP A 70 1.79 -9.10 8.11
N MET A 71 0.96 -9.32 7.07
CA MET A 71 -0.45 -9.70 7.24
C MET A 71 -0.59 -11.11 7.85
N PRO A 72 -1.63 -11.37 8.65
CA PRO A 72 -1.91 -12.71 9.18
C PRO A 72 -2.27 -13.70 8.05
N GLY A 73 -1.79 -14.94 8.18
CA GLY A 73 -2.07 -16.01 7.22
C GLY A 73 -3.56 -16.42 7.16
N CYS A 74 -4.28 -16.32 8.27
CA CYS A 74 -5.74 -16.41 8.31
C CYS A 74 -6.33 -15.02 7.97
N ARG A 75 -6.59 -14.78 6.68
CA ARG A 75 -7.10 -13.49 6.21
C ARG A 75 -8.42 -13.13 6.87
N THR A 76 -8.48 -11.96 7.49
CA THR A 76 -9.70 -11.39 8.05
C THR A 76 -10.33 -10.41 7.06
N GLY A 77 -11.45 -9.80 7.44
CA GLY A 77 -12.06 -8.75 6.62
C GLY A 77 -11.10 -7.59 6.33
N MET A 78 -10.16 -7.28 7.24
CA MET A 78 -9.24 -6.15 7.04
C MET A 78 -8.27 -6.39 5.89
N GLU A 79 -7.63 -7.55 5.82
CA GLU A 79 -6.71 -7.87 4.72
C GLU A 79 -7.47 -7.95 3.39
N VAL A 80 -8.69 -8.51 3.40
CA VAL A 80 -9.53 -8.58 2.21
C VAL A 80 -9.88 -7.18 1.70
N GLY A 81 -10.42 -6.32 2.55
CA GLY A 81 -10.82 -4.96 2.16
C GLY A 81 -9.64 -4.10 1.72
N PHE A 82 -8.46 -4.28 2.33
CA PHE A 82 -7.24 -3.59 1.92
C PHE A 82 -6.81 -4.01 0.51
N LEU A 83 -6.63 -5.31 0.28
CA LEU A 83 -6.15 -5.84 -0.99
C LEU A 83 -7.14 -5.61 -2.14
N GLU A 84 -8.44 -5.72 -1.85
CA GLU A 84 -9.51 -5.42 -2.81
C GLU A 84 -9.37 -3.98 -3.34
N LEU A 85 -9.24 -2.99 -2.45
CA LEU A 85 -9.14 -1.60 -2.88
C LEU A 85 -7.83 -1.30 -3.62
N VAL A 86 -6.70 -1.88 -3.19
CA VAL A 86 -5.43 -1.76 -3.90
C VAL A 86 -5.54 -2.35 -5.30
N GLY A 87 -6.18 -3.51 -5.46
CA GLY A 87 -6.42 -4.13 -6.77
C GLY A 87 -7.32 -3.30 -7.68
N LEU A 88 -8.38 -2.70 -7.13
CA LEU A 88 -9.26 -1.78 -7.84
C LEU A 88 -8.51 -0.52 -8.29
N ALA A 89 -7.68 0.07 -7.42
CA ALA A 89 -6.86 1.23 -7.75
C ALA A 89 -5.83 0.92 -8.84
N ALA A 90 -5.16 -0.24 -8.76
CA ALA A 90 -4.25 -0.71 -9.79
C ALA A 90 -4.97 -0.90 -11.14
N SER A 91 -6.19 -1.46 -11.12
CA SER A 91 -7.01 -1.63 -12.32
C SER A 91 -7.41 -0.30 -12.94
N ALA A 92 -7.80 0.69 -12.12
CA ALA A 92 -8.11 2.05 -12.59
C ALA A 92 -6.87 2.73 -13.20
N GLY A 93 -5.69 2.54 -12.61
CA GLY A 93 -4.41 3.06 -13.09
C GLY A 93 -3.91 2.35 -14.36
N ALA A 94 -4.22 1.07 -14.56
CA ALA A 94 -3.70 0.27 -15.67
C ALA A 94 -4.04 0.86 -17.04
N SER A 95 -5.27 1.36 -17.21
CA SER A 95 -5.68 2.03 -18.47
C SER A 95 -4.88 3.31 -18.74
N ARG A 96 -4.51 4.06 -17.69
CA ARG A 96 -3.66 5.24 -17.82
C ARG A 96 -2.20 4.86 -18.09
N ALA A 97 -1.69 3.85 -17.40
CA ALA A 97 -0.33 3.35 -17.61
C ALA A 97 -0.11 2.87 -19.05
N ARG A 98 -1.05 2.11 -19.62
CA ARG A 98 -0.98 1.68 -21.03
C ARG A 98 -0.94 2.85 -22.01
N ARG A 99 -1.73 3.90 -21.78
CA ARG A 99 -1.72 5.10 -22.64
C ARG A 99 -0.40 5.87 -22.56
N ILE A 100 0.19 5.98 -21.38
CA ILE A 100 1.50 6.64 -21.21
C ILE A 100 2.58 5.84 -21.93
N ALA A 101 2.58 4.51 -21.80
CA ALA A 101 3.53 3.66 -22.52
C ALA A 101 3.42 3.83 -24.04
N ALA A 102 2.20 3.74 -24.60
CA ALA A 102 1.98 3.92 -26.03
C ALA A 102 2.45 5.28 -26.56
N TYR A 103 2.26 6.37 -25.79
CA TYR A 103 2.76 7.69 -26.17
C TYR A 103 4.29 7.74 -26.32
N TRP A 104 5.02 7.07 -25.42
CA TRP A 104 6.48 7.00 -25.51
C TRP A 104 6.93 6.12 -26.67
N ASP A 105 6.27 4.97 -26.88
CA ASP A 105 6.56 4.07 -28.01
C ASP A 105 6.38 4.78 -29.37
N ASP A 106 5.30 5.57 -29.52
CA ASP A 106 5.04 6.37 -30.73
C ASP A 106 6.09 7.48 -30.92
N SER A 107 6.49 8.16 -29.83
CA SER A 107 7.50 9.23 -29.85
C SER A 107 8.91 8.71 -30.20
N GLU A 108 9.26 7.49 -29.76
CA GLU A 108 10.52 6.83 -30.12
C GLU A 108 10.51 6.34 -31.58
N THR A 109 9.34 6.03 -32.14
CA THR A 109 9.18 5.60 -33.53
C THR A 109 9.23 6.77 -34.52
N GLU A 110 8.74 7.95 -34.15
CA GLU A 110 8.81 9.17 -34.98
C GLU A 110 10.21 9.83 -35.00
N ALA A 111 11.07 9.51 -34.03
CA ALA A 111 12.43 10.04 -33.93
C ALA A 111 13.51 9.17 -34.62
N ALA A 112 13.12 8.03 -35.20
CA ALA A 112 13.98 7.05 -35.87
C ALA A 112 13.87 7.12 -37.40
#